data_AF-A0AA39UTJ5-F1
#
_entry.id   AF-A0AA39UTJ5-F1
#
_cell.length_a   1.000
_cell.length_b   1.000
_cell.length_c   1.000
_cell.angle_alpha   90.00
_cell.angle_beta   90.00
_cell.angle_gamma   90.00
#
_symmetry.space_group_name_H-M   'P 1'
#
loop_
_entity.id
_entity.type
_entity.pdbx_description
1 polymer ?
#
loop_
_entity_poly.entity_id
_entity_poly.type
_entity_poly.pdbx_seq_one_letter_code
_entity_poly.pdbx_strand_id
1 'polypeptide(L)'
;NILTDLKITNGAQGYVCHLELASDPYNLTYLVAAIVEFPSSKVKLSGLPKGYFPVKPISWTFKHKIVGESGKHEFVTVMHEQVPIQPGFALMGHVAQGQTMPDGI
;
A
#
# COMPACT_ATOMS: atom_id res chain seq x y z
N ASN A 1 0.22 4.98 9.51
CA ASN A 1 -0.26 6.29 9.98
C ASN A 1 -1.26 6.77 8.94
N ILE A 2 -2.55 6.62 9.22
CA ILE A 2 -3.64 6.88 8.25
C ILE A 2 -4.01 8.36 8.37
N LEU A 3 -3.93 9.10 7.27
CA LEU A 3 -4.32 10.52 7.23
C LEU A 3 -5.85 10.60 7.08
N THR A 4 -6.57 10.26 8.15
CA THR A 4 -8.04 10.23 8.22
C THR A 4 -8.66 11.55 7.77
N ASP A 5 -8.05 12.68 8.15
CA ASP A 5 -8.55 14.02 7.83
C ASP A 5 -8.45 14.33 6.33
N LEU A 6 -7.53 13.65 5.63
CA LEU A 6 -7.36 13.75 4.18
C LEU A 6 -8.19 12.71 3.42
N LYS A 7 -8.95 11.84 4.10
CA LYS A 7 -9.65 10.70 3.50
C LYS A 7 -8.72 9.73 2.75
N ILE A 8 -7.44 9.69 3.11
CA ILE A 8 -6.47 8.74 2.59
C ILE A 8 -6.33 7.64 3.66
N THR A 9 -7.28 6.71 3.63
CA THR A 9 -7.45 5.64 4.63
C THR A 9 -7.26 4.26 4.01
N ASN A 10 -7.16 3.22 4.85
CA ASN A 10 -7.24 1.84 4.36
C ASN A 10 -8.55 1.66 3.56
N GLY A 11 -8.45 1.07 2.38
CA GLY A 11 -9.58 0.90 1.45
C GLY A 11 -9.92 2.14 0.62
N ALA A 12 -9.20 3.26 0.76
CA ALA A 12 -9.40 4.41 -0.13
C ALA A 12 -9.06 4.03 -1.58
N GLN A 13 -9.97 4.39 -2.49
CA GLN A 13 -9.80 4.19 -3.92
C GLN A 13 -9.31 5.46 -4.59
N GLY A 14 -8.46 5.29 -5.59
CA GLY A 14 -7.85 6.37 -6.34
C GLY A 14 -7.23 5.89 -7.64
N TYR A 15 -6.73 6.83 -8.43
CA TYR A 15 -6.13 6.57 -9.73
C TYR A 15 -4.63 6.82 -9.68
N VAL A 16 -3.83 5.88 -10.17
CA VAL A 16 -2.38 6.06 -10.29
C VAL A 16 -2.10 7.04 -11.44
N CYS A 17 -1.52 8.19 -11.13
CA CYS A 17 -1.19 9.23 -12.09
C CYS A 17 0.27 9.17 -12.55
N HIS A 18 1.17 8.75 -11.65
CA HIS A 18 2.60 8.66 -11.94
C HIS A 18 3.28 7.61 -11.06
N LEU A 19 4.32 6.96 -11.60
CA LEU A 19 5.16 6.01 -10.88
C LEU A 19 6.61 6.51 -10.89
N GLU A 20 7.19 6.68 -9.72
CA GLU A 20 8.61 6.97 -9.54
C GLU A 20 9.36 5.64 -9.38
N LEU A 21 10.21 5.33 -10.35
CA LEU A 21 10.95 4.08 -10.41
C LEU A 21 12.45 4.34 -10.22
N ALA A 22 13.13 3.41 -9.57
CA ALA A 22 14.59 3.38 -9.48
C ALA A 22 15.13 2.01 -9.89
N SER A 23 16.41 1.94 -10.19
CA SER A 23 17.11 0.69 -10.48
C SER A 23 17.97 0.29 -9.29
N ASP A 24 17.98 -1.00 -8.98
CA ASP A 24 18.88 -1.58 -7.99
C ASP A 24 20.29 -1.80 -8.59
N PRO A 25 21.29 -2.24 -7.79
CA PRO A 25 22.63 -2.55 -8.30
C PRO A 25 22.71 -3.64 -9.37
N TYR A 26 21.64 -4.41 -9.57
CA TYR A 26 21.51 -5.47 -10.57
C TYR A 26 20.70 -5.02 -11.80
N ASN A 27 20.41 -3.71 -11.92
CA ASN A 27 19.57 -3.12 -12.95
C ASN A 27 18.11 -3.62 -12.97
N LEU A 28 17.61 -4.12 -11.85
CA LEU A 28 16.18 -4.42 -11.69
C LEU A 28 15.44 -3.18 -11.21
N THR A 29 14.31 -2.92 -11.84
CA THR A 29 13.49 -1.74 -11.54
C THR A 29 12.57 -2.02 -10.36
N TYR A 30 12.52 -1.09 -9.40
CA TYR A 30 11.60 -1.13 -8.28
C TYR A 30 10.87 0.21 -8.10
N LEU A 31 9.72 0.14 -7.45
CA LEU A 31 8.85 1.29 -7.21
C LEU A 31 9.31 2.05 -5.95
N VAL A 32 9.66 3.33 -6.12
CA VAL A 32 10.06 4.23 -5.03
C VAL A 32 8.86 4.97 -4.45
N ALA A 33 7.94 5.40 -5.30
CA ALA A 33 6.70 6.06 -4.91
C ALA A 33 5.69 6.06 -6.05
N ALA A 34 4.41 6.25 -5.72
CA ALA A 34 3.36 6.48 -6.70
C ALA A 34 2.62 7.78 -6.39
N ILE A 35 2.35 8.60 -7.39
CA ILE A 35 1.40 9.70 -7.26
C ILE A 35 0.01 9.13 -7.54
N VAL A 36 -0.87 9.20 -6.54
CA VAL A 36 -2.25 8.73 -6.64
C VAL A 36 -3.19 9.91 -6.46
N GLU A 37 -4.16 10.03 -7.37
CA GLU A 37 -5.29 10.93 -7.23
C GLU A 37 -6.37 10.26 -6.40
N PHE A 38 -6.74 10.92 -5.29
CA PHE A 38 -7.89 10.58 -4.45
C PHE A 38 -8.98 11.65 -4.66
N PRO A 39 -9.99 11.42 -5.52
CA PRO A 39 -10.94 12.46 -5.92
C PRO A 39 -11.70 13.11 -4.75
N SER A 40 -11.97 12.32 -3.71
CA SER A 40 -12.69 12.79 -2.51
C SER A 40 -11.79 13.50 -1.49
N SER A 41 -10.47 13.47 -1.67
CA SER A 41 -9.50 14.05 -0.75
C SER A 41 -9.44 15.57 -0.86
N LYS A 42 -9.25 16.23 0.28
CA LYS A 42 -9.01 17.67 0.35
C LYS A 42 -7.53 18.04 0.24
N VAL A 43 -6.64 17.05 0.07
CA VAL A 43 -5.20 17.29 0.03
C VAL A 43 -4.82 18.25 -1.10
N LYS A 44 -3.90 19.17 -0.82
CA LYS A 44 -3.35 20.11 -1.80
C LYS A 44 -1.89 20.33 -1.47
N LEU A 45 -1.03 19.58 -2.14
CA LEU A 45 0.42 19.72 -1.99
C LEU A 45 0.93 20.80 -2.94
N SER A 46 1.95 21.54 -2.52
CA SER A 46 2.59 22.54 -3.39
C SER A 46 3.13 21.86 -4.64
N GLY A 47 2.87 22.43 -5.81
CA GLY A 47 3.30 21.87 -7.10
C GLY A 47 2.46 20.70 -7.62
N LEU A 48 1.39 20.29 -6.92
CA LEU A 48 0.49 19.23 -7.37
C LEU A 48 -0.97 19.70 -7.45
N PRO A 49 -1.80 19.10 -8.32
CA PRO A 49 -3.24 19.32 -8.31
C PRO A 49 -3.87 18.89 -6.98
N LYS A 50 -5.07 19.41 -6.71
CA LYS A 50 -5.85 19.00 -5.53
C LYS A 50 -6.20 17.51 -5.65
N GLY A 51 -6.13 16.79 -4.54
CA GLY A 51 -6.44 15.35 -4.47
C GLY A 51 -5.24 14.45 -4.73
N TYR A 52 -4.10 15.00 -5.15
CA TYR A 52 -2.92 14.22 -5.53
C TYR A 52 -2.03 14.01 -4.30
N PHE A 53 -1.62 12.78 -4.06
CA PHE A 53 -0.79 12.41 -2.92
C PHE A 53 0.31 11.41 -3.28
N PRO A 54 1.56 11.62 -2.83
CA PRO A 54 2.63 10.65 -2.98
C PRO A 54 2.48 9.51 -1.98
N VAL A 55 2.21 8.32 -2.50
CA VAL A 55 2.19 7.08 -1.73
C VAL A 55 3.59 6.48 -1.74
N LYS A 56 4.18 6.32 -0.56
CA LYS A 56 5.53 5.78 -0.36
C LYS A 56 5.50 4.36 0.22
N PRO A 57 6.58 3.58 0.07
CA PRO A 57 6.71 2.27 0.69
C PRO A 57 6.49 2.33 2.19
N ILE A 58 5.86 1.28 2.71
CA ILE A 58 5.73 1.03 4.13
C ILE A 58 6.24 -0.37 4.44
N SER A 59 6.82 -0.53 5.62
CA SER A 59 7.29 -1.82 6.11
C SER A 59 6.22 -2.50 6.96
N TRP A 60 5.96 -3.76 6.68
CA TRP A 60 5.19 -4.67 7.51
C TRP A 60 6.09 -5.76 8.06
N THR A 61 5.86 -6.16 9.30
CA THR A 61 6.62 -7.22 9.95
C THR A 61 5.66 -8.19 10.60
N PHE A 62 5.84 -9.48 10.37
CA PHE A 62 5.09 -10.53 11.04
C PHE A 62 6.04 -11.62 11.52
N LYS A 63 5.68 -12.23 12.66
CA LYS A 63 6.43 -13.33 13.26
C LYS A 63 5.64 -14.61 13.08
N HIS A 64 6.28 -15.62 12.51
CA HIS A 64 5.70 -16.93 12.34
C HIS A 64 6.45 -17.94 13.20
N LYS A 65 5.69 -18.78 13.91
CA LYS A 65 6.24 -19.85 14.75
C LYS A 65 6.44 -21.09 13.88
N ILE A 66 7.68 -21.54 13.74
CA ILE A 66 8.03 -22.76 13.02
C ILE A 66 8.51 -23.84 13.99
N VAL A 67 8.56 -25.08 13.53
CA VAL A 67 9.24 -26.17 14.22
C VAL A 67 10.58 -26.37 13.52
N GLY A 68 11.67 -26.09 14.23
CA GLY A 68 13.02 -26.30 13.73
C GLY A 68 13.38 -27.78 13.66
N GLU A 69 14.49 -28.10 12.99
CA GLU A 69 14.96 -29.49 12.77
C GLU A 69 15.16 -30.27 14.08
N SER A 70 15.48 -29.59 15.19
CA SER A 70 15.61 -30.21 16.51
C SER A 70 14.28 -30.50 17.21
N GLY A 71 13.14 -30.31 16.54
CA GLY A 71 11.79 -30.41 17.12
C GLY A 71 11.41 -29.26 18.07
N LYS A 72 12.29 -28.25 18.22
CA LYS A 72 12.02 -27.07 19.06
C LYS A 72 11.26 -26.01 18.26
N HIS A 73 10.46 -25.23 18.96
CA HIS A 73 9.79 -24.10 18.34
C HIS A 73 10.73 -22.90 18.19
N GLU A 74 10.72 -22.33 17.00
CA GLU A 74 11.49 -21.13 16.65
C GLU A 74 10.55 -20.08 16.06
N PHE A 75 10.93 -18.81 16.17
CA PHE A 75 10.18 -17.72 15.56
C PHE A 75 10.98 -17.14 14.39
N VAL A 76 10.42 -17.22 13.19
CA VAL A 76 10.96 -16.53 12.02
C VAL A 76 10.26 -15.18 11.91
N THR A 77 11.05 -14.12 11.79
CA THR A 77 10.54 -12.77 11.52
C THR A 77 10.65 -12.50 10.04
N VAL A 78 9.53 -12.20 9.39
CA VAL A 78 9.48 -11.79 7.99
C VAL A 78 9.15 -10.31 7.94
N MET A 79 9.96 -9.56 7.21
CA MET A 79 9.73 -8.14 6.94
C MET A 79 9.50 -7.95 5.45
N HIS A 80 8.51 -7.14 5.12
CA HIS A 80 8.14 -6.80 3.75
C HIS A 80 8.00 -5.29 3.62
N GLU A 81 8.65 -4.69 2.64
CA GLU A 81 8.54 -3.27 2.32
C GLU A 81 7.94 -3.10 0.94
N GLN A 82 6.81 -2.40 0.85
CA GLN A 82 6.11 -2.17 -0.42
C GLN A 82 5.27 -0.90 -0.36
N VAL A 83 5.02 -0.28 -1.52
CA VAL A 83 3.98 0.75 -1.66
C VAL A 83 2.61 0.13 -1.37
N PRO A 84 1.83 0.66 -0.41
CA PRO A 84 0.60 0.06 0.07
C PRO A 84 -0.59 0.31 -0.87
N ILE A 85 -0.47 -0.15 -2.11
CA ILE A 85 -1.52 -0.10 -3.13
C ILE A 85 -1.75 -1.49 -3.71
N GLN A 86 -3.00 -1.77 -4.08
CA GLN A 86 -3.39 -2.97 -4.81
C GLN A 86 -4.30 -2.56 -5.96
N PRO A 87 -4.29 -3.28 -7.11
CA PRO A 87 -5.27 -3.06 -8.15
C PRO A 87 -6.70 -3.22 -7.59
N GLY A 88 -7.51 -2.18 -7.70
CA GLY A 88 -8.84 -2.12 -7.10
C GLY A 88 -10.00 -2.60 -7.99
N PHE A 89 -9.72 -3.07 -9.22
CA PHE A 89 -10.76 -3.44 -10.19
C PHE A 89 -11.44 -4.78 -9.90
N ALA A 90 -10.83 -5.63 -9.09
CA ALA A 90 -11.38 -6.90 -8.65
C ALA A 90 -10.90 -7.20 -7.23
N LEU A 91 -11.83 -7.52 -6.34
CA LEU A 91 -11.57 -7.84 -4.94
C LEU A 91 -12.34 -9.11 -4.57
N MET A 92 -11.71 -10.01 -3.82
CA MET A 92 -12.44 -11.14 -3.25
C MET A 92 -13.42 -10.65 -2.18
N GLY A 93 -14.63 -11.21 -2.12
CA GLY A 93 -15.66 -10.81 -1.16
C GLY A 93 -15.19 -10.85 0.31
N HIS A 94 -14.25 -11.74 0.65
CA HIS A 94 -13.64 -11.80 1.97
C HIS A 94 -12.73 -10.59 2.29
N VAL A 95 -12.03 -10.04 1.28
CA VAL A 95 -11.19 -8.83 1.42
C VAL A 95 -12.05 -7.57 1.52
N ALA A 96 -13.20 -7.56 0.84
CA ALA A 96 -14.18 -6.48 0.91
C ALA A 96 -14.97 -6.45 2.23
N GLN A 97 -14.94 -7.53 3.01
CA GLN A 97 -15.71 -7.63 4.25
C GLN A 97 -15.25 -6.57 5.27
N GLY A 98 -16.16 -5.67 5.63
CA GLY A 98 -15.87 -4.55 6.54
C GLY A 98 -15.27 -3.30 5.88
N GLN A 99 -15.14 -3.27 4.54
CA GLN A 99 -14.75 -2.08 3.78
C GLN A 99 -15.95 -1.39 3.15
N THR A 100 -15.90 -0.05 3.06
CA THR A 100 -16.89 0.74 2.31
C THR A 100 -16.32 1.07 0.94
N MET A 101 -16.85 0.45 -0.11
CA MET A 101 -16.48 0.74 -1.50
C MET A 101 -17.56 1.64 -2.13
N PRO A 102 -17.24 2.87 -2.55
CA PRO A 102 -18.23 3.81 -3.09
C PRO A 102 -18.89 3.31 -4.38
N ASP A 103 -18.18 2.55 -5.20
CA ASP A 103 -18.68 2.07 -6.50
C ASP A 103 -19.12 0.59 -6.50
N GLY A 104 -19.20 -0.05 -5.33
CA GLY A 104 -19.66 -1.44 -5.17
C GLY A 104 -18.73 -2.51 -5.78
N ILE A 105 -19.24 -3.74 -5.82
CA ILE A 105 -18.84 -4.77 -6.82
C ILE A 105 -19.84 -4.67 -7.95
#